data_AF-A0A7J4FD01-F1
#
_entry.id   AF-A0A7J4FD01-F1
#
_cell.length_a   1.000
_cell.length_b   1.000
_cell.length_c   1.000
_cell.angle_alpha   90.00
_cell.angle_beta   90.00
_cell.angle_gamma   90.00
#
_symmetry.space_group_name_H-M   'P 1'
#
loop_
_entity.id
_entity.type
_entity.pdbx_description
1 polymer ?
#
loop_
_entity_poly.entity_id
_entity_poly.type
_entity_poly.pdbx_seq_one_letter_code
_entity_poly.pdbx_strand_id
1 'polypeptide(L)'
;IQEFIPHGASDIRAFVLGDRVIASMRRVGGGWKTNVARGATPTPCDLPEDYEGLAVRAARLVGCEMAGVDILEGPDGPLVVEINSQPGWRGLQSTTKVDIAREIAGFIVGKASRLSRKEG
;
A
#
# COMPACT_ATOMS: atom_id res chain seq x y z
N ILE A 1 6.82 17.07 -14.50
CA ILE A 1 7.24 16.10 -15.52
C ILE A 1 7.80 14.88 -14.79
N GLN A 2 7.44 13.65 -15.19
CA GLN A 2 7.87 12.41 -14.52
C GLN A 2 8.63 11.56 -15.54
N GLU A 3 9.76 10.97 -15.14
CA GLU A 3 10.54 10.06 -15.97
C GLU A 3 9.75 8.77 -16.24
N PHE A 4 9.88 8.22 -17.45
CA PHE A 4 9.33 6.91 -17.76
C PHE A 4 10.23 5.82 -17.19
N ILE A 5 9.68 5.03 -16.27
CA ILE A 5 10.36 3.85 -15.74
C ILE A 5 9.90 2.63 -16.55
N PRO A 6 10.80 1.80 -17.11
CA PRO A 6 10.42 0.51 -17.66
C PRO A 6 9.97 -0.44 -16.53
N HIS A 7 8.66 -0.69 -16.41
CA HIS A 7 8.06 -1.52 -15.35
C HIS A 7 7.03 -2.53 -15.90
N GLY A 8 7.08 -2.78 -17.20
CA GLY A 8 6.10 -3.61 -17.91
C GLY A 8 4.70 -2.98 -17.89
N ALA A 9 3.71 -3.77 -17.46
CA ALA A 9 2.30 -3.39 -17.40
C ALA A 9 1.71 -3.68 -16.01
N SER A 10 2.53 -3.63 -14.96
CA SER A 10 2.05 -3.83 -13.59
C SER A 10 2.71 -2.93 -12.57
N ASP A 11 1.96 -2.63 -11.51
CA ASP A 11 2.47 -2.01 -10.30
C ASP A 11 1.95 -2.75 -9.06
N ILE A 12 2.60 -2.54 -7.93
CA ILE A 12 2.22 -3.10 -6.65
C ILE A 12 1.58 -2.01 -5.81
N ARG A 13 0.42 -2.28 -5.22
CA ARG A 13 -0.13 -1.46 -4.13
C ARG A 13 0.07 -2.16 -2.80
N ALA A 14 0.83 -1.52 -1.92
CA ALA A 14 0.96 -1.90 -0.52
C ALA A 14 0.03 -1.04 0.34
N PHE A 15 -0.67 -1.65 1.30
CA PHE A 15 -1.50 -0.95 2.28
C PHE A 15 -0.78 -0.92 3.62
N VAL A 16 -0.22 0.22 3.96
CA VAL A 16 0.48 0.47 5.22
C VAL A 16 -0.53 0.84 6.30
N LEU A 17 -0.39 0.23 7.48
CA LEU A 17 -1.10 0.60 8.69
C LEU A 17 -0.13 0.54 9.88
N GLY A 18 0.16 1.71 10.46
CA GLY A 18 1.17 1.90 11.49
C GLY A 18 2.58 1.69 10.95
N ASP A 19 3.20 0.58 11.34
CA ASP A 19 4.59 0.23 11.05
C ASP A 19 4.76 -1.00 10.16
N ARG A 20 3.67 -1.49 9.56
CA ARG A 20 3.66 -2.70 8.72
C ARG A 20 2.76 -2.56 7.51
N VAL A 21 2.97 -3.42 6.52
CA VAL A 21 2.03 -3.60 5.41
C VAL A 21 1.04 -4.70 5.77
N ILE A 22 -0.26 -4.39 5.78
CA ILE A 22 -1.31 -5.36 6.17
C ILE A 22 -1.92 -6.09 4.97
N ALA A 23 -1.77 -5.55 3.77
CA ALA A 23 -2.23 -6.17 2.53
C ALA A 23 -1.42 -5.61 1.37
N SER A 24 -1.20 -6.42 0.34
CA SER A 24 -0.68 -5.94 -0.93
C SER A 24 -1.36 -6.64 -2.10
N MET A 25 -1.42 -5.95 -3.23
CA MET A 25 -1.92 -6.52 -4.49
C MET A 25 -1.03 -6.04 -5.62
N ARG A 26 -0.92 -6.88 -6.65
CA ARG A 26 -0.39 -6.45 -7.94
C ARG A 26 -1.55 -6.05 -8.83
N ARG A 27 -1.42 -4.93 -9.53
CA ARG A 27 -2.37 -4.47 -10.52
C ARG A 27 -1.76 -4.67 -11.89
N VAL A 28 -2.36 -5.53 -12.71
CA VAL A 28 -1.87 -5.80 -14.07
C VAL A 28 -2.81 -5.16 -15.07
N GLY A 29 -2.33 -4.17 -15.83
CA GLY A 29 -3.06 -3.56 -16.93
C GLY A 29 -2.87 -4.31 -18.26
N GLY A 30 -3.74 -4.06 -19.23
CA GLY A 30 -3.54 -4.52 -20.63
C GLY A 30 -2.54 -3.68 -21.44
N GLY A 31 -1.84 -2.73 -20.80
CA GLY A 31 -0.88 -1.80 -21.39
C GLY A 31 -0.11 -1.04 -20.31
N TRP A 32 0.66 0.00 -20.65
CA TRP A 32 1.59 0.68 -19.72
C TRP A 32 0.93 1.47 -18.58
N LYS A 33 -0.39 1.72 -18.62
CA LYS A 33 -1.12 2.39 -17.52
C LYS A 33 -1.88 1.35 -16.68
N THR A 34 -1.55 1.25 -15.40
CA THR A 34 -1.96 0.13 -14.52
C THR A 34 -3.04 0.50 -13.49
N ASN A 35 -3.68 1.66 -13.61
CA ASN A 35 -4.72 2.10 -12.68
C ASN A 35 -5.98 1.22 -12.80
N VAL A 36 -6.48 0.68 -11.67
CA VAL A 36 -7.67 -0.20 -11.57
C VAL A 36 -8.91 0.38 -12.27
N ALA A 37 -9.08 1.71 -12.23
CA ALA A 37 -10.20 2.39 -12.88
C ALA A 37 -10.26 2.20 -14.40
N ARG A 38 -9.21 1.65 -15.03
CA ARG A 38 -9.12 1.40 -16.48
C ARG A 38 -8.92 -0.08 -16.84
N GLY A 39 -9.30 -1.00 -15.95
CA GLY A 39 -9.36 -2.44 -16.26
C GLY A 39 -8.13 -3.23 -15.84
N ALA A 40 -7.27 -2.68 -14.97
CA ALA A 40 -6.21 -3.48 -14.36
C ALA A 40 -6.80 -4.49 -13.37
N THR A 41 -6.45 -5.77 -13.52
CA THR A 41 -6.94 -6.84 -12.65
C THR A 41 -6.09 -6.88 -11.38
N PRO A 42 -6.70 -6.77 -10.19
CA PRO A 42 -6.00 -6.96 -8.94
C PRO A 42 -5.71 -8.46 -8.74
N THR A 43 -4.46 -8.81 -8.47
CA THR A 43 -4.03 -10.17 -8.14
C THR A 43 -3.32 -10.18 -6.78
N PRO A 44 -3.41 -11.30 -6.03
CA PRO A 44 -2.65 -11.45 -4.79
C PRO A 44 -1.16 -11.21 -5.04
N CYS A 45 -0.53 -10.51 -4.11
CA CYS A 45 0.90 -10.25 -4.13
C CYS A 45 1.46 -10.49 -2.73
N ASP A 46 2.42 -11.39 -2.63
CA ASP A 46 3.29 -11.46 -1.45
C ASP A 46 4.37 -10.40 -1.62
N LEU A 47 4.49 -9.52 -0.62
CA LEU A 47 5.39 -8.37 -0.70
C LEU A 47 6.76 -8.75 -0.13
N PRO A 48 7.85 -8.64 -0.90
CA PRO A 48 9.19 -8.85 -0.37
C PRO A 48 9.52 -7.87 0.78
N GLU A 49 10.40 -8.29 1.70
CA GLU A 49 10.74 -7.52 2.92
C GLU A 49 11.29 -6.11 2.61
N ASP A 50 12.11 -6.01 1.56
CA ASP A 50 12.66 -4.73 1.08
C ASP A 50 11.57 -3.79 0.56
N TYR A 51 10.51 -4.32 -0.07
CA TYR A 51 9.35 -3.56 -0.54
C TYR A 51 8.45 -3.14 0.61
N GLU A 52 8.22 -4.02 1.58
CA GLU A 52 7.47 -3.67 2.80
C GLU A 52 8.19 -2.56 3.57
N GLY A 53 9.50 -2.72 3.78
CA GLY A 53 10.33 -1.70 4.42
C GLY A 53 10.30 -0.37 3.66
N LEU A 54 10.35 -0.40 2.32
CA LEU A 54 10.22 0.79 1.48
C LEU A 54 8.86 1.47 1.67
N ALA A 55 7.76 0.72 1.62
CA ALA A 55 6.41 1.25 1.78
C ALA A 55 6.19 1.91 3.14
N VAL A 56 6.61 1.23 4.22
CA VAL A 56 6.49 1.75 5.59
C VAL A 56 7.33 3.02 5.77
N ARG A 57 8.58 3.04 5.27
CA ARG A 57 9.42 4.25 5.32
C ARG A 57 8.78 5.41 4.55
N ALA A 58 8.25 5.14 3.36
CA ALA A 58 7.61 6.16 2.53
C ALA A 58 6.39 6.78 3.25
N ALA A 59 5.51 5.95 3.80
CA ALA A 59 4.34 6.42 4.57
C ALA A 59 4.75 7.25 5.80
N ARG A 60 5.78 6.82 6.53
CA ARG A 60 6.32 7.54 7.69
C ARG A 60 6.88 8.92 7.31
N LEU A 61 7.63 9.01 6.21
CA LEU A 61 8.23 10.28 5.76
C LEU A 61 7.18 11.33 5.42
N VAL A 62 6.00 10.91 4.94
CA VAL A 62 4.87 11.82 4.67
C VAL A 62 3.91 11.97 5.86
N GLY A 63 4.24 11.41 7.02
CA GLY A 63 3.43 11.52 8.24
C GLY A 63 2.12 10.73 8.22
N CYS A 64 1.98 9.74 7.34
CA CYS A 64 0.78 8.92 7.23
C CYS A 64 0.92 7.62 8.04
N GLU A 65 0.02 7.42 9.00
CA GLU A 65 -0.10 6.14 9.72
C GLU A 65 -0.94 5.11 8.95
N MET A 66 -1.71 5.55 7.96
CA MET A 66 -2.45 4.70 7.04
C MET A 66 -2.22 5.24 5.63
N ALA A 67 -1.73 4.41 4.73
CA ALA A 67 -1.46 4.83 3.36
C ALA A 67 -1.51 3.67 2.37
N GLY A 68 -1.97 3.97 1.15
CA GLY A 68 -1.72 3.14 -0.02
C GLY A 68 -0.44 3.62 -0.69
N VAL A 69 0.56 2.76 -0.81
CA VAL A 69 1.83 3.06 -1.47
C VAL A 69 1.89 2.27 -2.77
N ASP A 70 2.01 2.98 -3.89
CA ASP A 70 2.20 2.35 -5.19
C ASP A 70 3.69 2.27 -5.52
N ILE A 71 4.11 1.06 -5.92
CA ILE A 71 5.49 0.70 -6.17
C ILE A 71 5.62 0.13 -7.57
N LEU A 72 6.56 0.65 -8.34
CA LEU A 72 7.00 0.09 -9.61
C LEU A 72 8.22 -0.80 -9.39
N GLU A 73 8.27 -1.90 -10.12
CA GLU A 73 9.47 -2.73 -10.24
C GLU A 73 10.29 -2.21 -11.42
N GLY A 74 11.28 -1.38 -11.12
CA GLY A 74 12.19 -0.83 -12.11
C GLY A 74 13.41 -1.72 -12.34
N PRO A 75 14.23 -1.41 -13.37
CA PRO A 75 15.45 -2.17 -13.67
C PRO A 75 16.49 -2.11 -12.53
N ASP A 76 16.50 -1.03 -11.75
CA ASP A 76 17.43 -0.80 -10.64
C ASP A 76 16.81 -1.05 -9.26
N GLY A 77 15.60 -1.64 -9.22
CA GLY A 77 14.88 -1.97 -7.98
C GLY A 77 13.54 -1.24 -7.81
N PRO A 78 12.93 -1.34 -6.60
CA PRO A 78 11.59 -0.81 -6.34
C PRO A 78 11.57 0.71 -6.24
N LEU A 79 10.58 1.33 -6.88
CA LEU A 79 10.38 2.78 -6.91
C LEU A 79 8.98 3.15 -6.44
N VAL A 80 8.89 4.00 -5.42
CA VAL A 80 7.60 4.56 -4.97
C VAL A 80 7.15 5.64 -5.94
N VAL A 81 5.92 5.55 -6.43
CA VAL A 81 5.36 6.50 -7.41
C VAL A 81 4.16 7.30 -6.91
N GLU A 82 3.39 6.74 -5.96
CA GLU A 82 2.28 7.42 -5.32
C GLU A 82 2.19 7.01 -3.86
N ILE A 83 1.85 7.97 -3.00
CA ILE A 83 1.42 7.71 -1.62
C ILE A 83 0.06 8.36 -1.43
N ASN A 84 -0.95 7.55 -1.13
CA ASN A 84 -2.33 7.98 -0.93
C ASN A 84 -2.72 7.83 0.55
N SER A 85 -3.02 8.94 1.22
CA SER A 85 -3.40 8.97 2.65
C SER A 85 -4.84 8.53 2.93
N GLN A 86 -5.67 8.43 1.89
CA GLN A 86 -7.07 7.97 1.97
C GLN A 86 -7.31 6.83 0.96
N PRO A 87 -6.55 5.73 1.07
CA PRO A 87 -6.57 4.68 0.07
C PRO A 87 -7.89 3.90 0.08
N GLY A 88 -8.52 3.79 -1.09
CA GLY A 88 -9.55 2.78 -1.31
C GLY A 88 -8.94 1.37 -1.31
N TRP A 89 -9.54 0.45 -0.54
CA TRP A 89 -8.98 -0.89 -0.33
C TRP A 89 -9.86 -2.05 -0.84
N ARG A 90 -10.93 -1.78 -1.60
CA ARG A 90 -11.83 -2.84 -2.12
C ARG A 90 -11.09 -3.90 -2.96
N GLY A 91 -10.16 -3.49 -3.82
CA GLY A 91 -9.35 -4.43 -4.62
C GLY A 91 -8.31 -5.20 -3.80
N LEU A 92 -7.78 -4.58 -2.75
CA LEU A 92 -6.89 -5.26 -1.80
C LEU A 92 -7.68 -6.33 -1.03
N GLN A 93 -8.87 -5.99 -0.55
CA GLN A 93 -9.73 -6.92 0.19
C GLN A 93 -10.14 -8.13 -0.64
N SER A 94 -10.29 -7.99 -1.97
CA SER A 94 -10.60 -9.12 -2.86
C SER A 94 -9.41 -10.04 -3.15
N THR A 95 -8.19 -9.63 -2.78
CA THR A 95 -6.95 -10.37 -3.09
C THR A 95 -6.21 -10.85 -1.83
N THR A 96 -6.53 -10.31 -0.66
CA THR A 96 -5.97 -10.72 0.63
C THR A 96 -6.97 -11.51 1.47
N LYS A 97 -6.46 -12.36 2.36
CA LYS A 97 -7.24 -13.02 3.43
C LYS A 97 -7.38 -12.16 4.69
N VAL A 98 -6.64 -11.06 4.77
CA VAL A 98 -6.69 -10.13 5.90
C VAL A 98 -8.02 -9.38 5.89
N ASP A 99 -8.67 -9.29 7.03
CA ASP A 99 -9.82 -8.40 7.24
C ASP A 99 -9.30 -6.97 7.46
N ILE A 100 -9.23 -6.19 6.38
CA ILE A 100 -8.64 -4.85 6.39
C ILE A 100 -9.44 -3.93 7.32
N ALA A 101 -10.77 -4.05 7.30
CA ALA A 101 -11.64 -3.23 8.15
C ALA A 101 -11.37 -3.50 9.64
N ARG A 102 -11.24 -4.77 10.01
CA ARG A 102 -10.91 -5.18 11.38
C ARG A 102 -9.53 -4.69 11.82
N GLU A 103 -8.53 -4.78 10.95
CA GLU A 103 -7.18 -4.27 11.22
C GLU A 103 -7.18 -2.77 11.49
N ILE A 104 -7.85 -1.97 10.64
CA ILE A 104 -7.99 -0.52 10.82
C ILE A 104 -8.71 -0.21 12.15
N ALA A 105 -9.83 -0.88 12.43
CA ALA A 105 -10.58 -0.68 13.66
C ALA A 105 -9.73 -1.01 14.90
N GLY A 106 -9.03 -2.14 14.88
CA GLY A 106 -8.13 -2.56 15.95
C GLY A 106 -6.99 -1.57 16.19
N PHE A 107 -6.40 -1.03 15.10
CA PHE A 107 -5.36 -0.01 15.19
C PHE A 107 -5.87 1.27 15.86
N ILE A 108 -7.03 1.78 15.44
CA ILE A 108 -7.62 3.02 15.99
C ILE A 108 -7.99 2.83 17.46
N VAL A 109 -8.67 1.75 17.82
CA VAL A 109 -9.05 1.45 19.21
C VAL A 109 -7.82 1.33 20.08
N GLY A 110 -6.82 0.56 19.64
CA GLY A 110 -5.57 0.39 20.37
C GLY A 110 -4.81 1.71 20.57
N LYS A 111 -4.88 2.63 19.60
CA LYS A 111 -4.26 3.95 19.73
C LYS A 111 -5.01 4.82 20.74
N ALA A 112 -6.34 4.88 20.66
CA ALA A 112 -7.18 5.63 21.59
C ALA A 112 -6.95 5.17 23.05
N SER A 113 -6.93 3.87 23.31
CA SER A 113 -6.68 3.34 24.67
C SER A 113 -5.30 3.70 25.23
N ARG A 114 -4.28 3.86 24.37
CA ARG A 114 -2.94 4.27 24.81
C ARG A 114 -2.87 5.77 25.15
N LEU A 115 -3.62 6.60 24.45
CA LEU A 115 -3.72 8.03 24.73
C LEU A 115 -4.39 8.26 26.09
N SER A 116 -5.54 7.60 26.35
CA SER A 116 -6.24 7.73 27.62
C SER A 116 -5.41 7.29 28.84
N ARG A 117 -4.44 6.38 28.66
CA ARG A 117 -3.52 5.95 29.73
C ARG A 117 -2.32 6.87 29.95
N LYS A 118 -2.03 7.78 29.01
CA LYS A 118 -0.95 8.77 29.16
C LYS A 118 -1.44 10.06 29.83
N GLU A 119 -2.75 10.29 29.84
CA GLU A 119 -3.38 11.50 30.38
C GLU A 119 -3.93 11.33 31.81
N GLY A 120 -3.90 10.11 32.37
CA GLY A 120 -4.27 9.81 33.75
C GLY A 120 -3.08 9.30 34.55
#